data_AF-A0AAD8HFA9-F1
#
_entry.id   AF-A0AAD8HFA9-F1
#
_cell.length_a   1.000
_cell.length_b   1.000
_cell.length_c   1.000
_cell.angle_alpha   90.00
_cell.angle_beta   90.00
_cell.angle_gamma   90.00
#
_symmetry.space_group_name_H-M   'P 1'
#
loop_
_entity.id
_entity.type
_entity.pdbx_description
1 polymer ?
#
loop_
_entity_poly.entity_id
_entity_poly.type
_entity_poly.pdbx_seq_one_letter_code
_entity_poly.pdbx_strand_id
1 'polypeptide(L)'
;MHKLQQQNFVKYMMDISERKATEFGNVPIIRLEMKWRTEKNKTDYGVFAIRHMETYKGNGLRNWDSKFVPENEKQTQKRQLKKARQLYAFKIISSHLNCLRGTMQQEIDETISRI
;
A
#
# COMPACT_ATOMS: atom_id res chain seq x y z
N MET A 1 -18.10 -3.87 4.50
CA MET A 1 -16.91 -3.03 4.28
C MET A 1 -16.50 -2.98 2.81
N HIS A 2 -16.27 -4.11 2.13
CA HIS A 2 -15.84 -4.14 0.72
C HIS A 2 -16.78 -3.42 -0.28
N LYS A 3 -18.10 -3.61 -0.17
CA LYS A 3 -19.09 -3.02 -1.08
C LYS A 3 -19.10 -1.48 -1.08
N LEU A 4 -18.96 -0.85 0.09
CA LEU A 4 -18.93 0.61 0.23
C LEU A 4 -17.65 1.21 -0.39
N GLN A 5 -16.51 0.53 -0.21
CA GLN A 5 -15.23 0.96 -0.81
C GLN A 5 -15.30 0.94 -2.34
N GLN A 6 -15.89 -0.11 -2.92
CA GLN A 6 -16.09 -0.18 -4.38
C GLN A 6 -17.07 0.88 -4.87
N GLN A 7 -18.17 1.12 -4.17
CA GLN A 7 -19.12 2.18 -4.55
C GLN A 7 -18.45 3.56 -4.57
N ASN A 8 -17.66 3.90 -3.54
CA ASN A 8 -16.93 5.16 -3.48
C ASN A 8 -15.87 5.26 -4.58
N PHE A 9 -15.13 4.18 -4.83
CA PHE A 9 -14.13 4.14 -5.91
C PHE A 9 -14.76 4.27 -7.29
N VAL A 10 -15.87 3.57 -7.55
CA VAL A 10 -16.62 3.68 -8.82
C VAL A 10 -17.16 5.10 -8.99
N LYS A 11 -17.70 5.72 -7.94
CA LYS A 11 -18.16 7.11 -7.98
C LYS A 11 -17.01 8.06 -8.35
N TYR A 12 -15.85 7.93 -7.72
CA TYR A 12 -14.65 8.69 -8.09
C TYR A 12 -14.22 8.43 -9.55
N MET A 13 -14.29 7.18 -10.00
CA MET A 13 -13.92 6.81 -11.36
C MET A 13 -14.89 7.35 -12.41
N MET A 14 -16.15 7.65 -12.08
CA MET A 14 -17.10 8.26 -13.02
C MET A 14 -16.60 9.63 -13.51
N ASP A 15 -15.95 10.40 -12.63
CA ASP A 15 -15.38 11.70 -12.98
C ASP A 15 -14.12 11.60 -13.86
N ILE A 16 -13.51 10.41 -13.94
CA ILE A 16 -12.28 10.15 -14.70
C ILE A 16 -12.57 9.43 -16.02
N SER A 17 -13.40 8.39 -15.96
CA SER A 17 -13.74 7.54 -17.10
C SER A 17 -14.95 6.65 -16.77
N GLU A 18 -16.10 6.99 -17.36
CA GLU A 18 -17.34 6.21 -17.25
C GLU A 18 -17.15 4.74 -17.67
N ARG A 19 -16.40 4.49 -18.75
CA ARG A 19 -16.09 3.13 -19.21
C ARG A 19 -15.40 2.31 -18.11
N LYS A 20 -14.34 2.85 -17.51
CA LYS A 20 -13.61 2.16 -16.44
C LYS A 20 -14.45 2.03 -15.17
N ALA A 21 -15.25 3.04 -14.84
CA ALA A 21 -16.14 3.00 -13.69
C ALA A 21 -17.16 1.84 -13.81
N THR A 22 -17.75 1.67 -14.99
CA THR A 22 -18.67 0.57 -15.29
C THR A 22 -17.98 -0.79 -15.22
N GLU A 23 -16.75 -0.90 -15.76
CA GLU A 23 -15.92 -2.10 -15.62
C GLU A 23 -15.68 -2.44 -14.14
N PHE A 24 -15.23 -1.47 -13.34
CA PHE A 24 -14.92 -1.68 -11.91
C PHE A 24 -16.14 -1.92 -11.03
N GLY A 25 -17.32 -1.42 -11.40
CA GLY A 25 -18.56 -1.66 -10.67
C GLY A 25 -19.00 -3.12 -10.66
N ASN A 26 -18.61 -3.87 -11.69
CA ASN A 26 -18.97 -5.28 -11.87
C ASN A 26 -17.86 -6.25 -11.45
N VAL A 27 -16.67 -5.75 -11.12
CA VAL A 27 -15.55 -6.62 -10.72
C VAL A 27 -15.75 -7.11 -9.29
N PRO A 28 -15.66 -8.43 -9.03
CA PRO A 28 -15.69 -8.95 -7.67
C PRO A 28 -14.46 -8.48 -6.89
N ILE A 29 -14.67 -7.97 -5.69
CA ILE A 29 -13.58 -7.58 -4.79
C ILE A 29 -13.01 -8.84 -4.16
N ILE A 30 -11.82 -9.22 -4.58
CA ILE A 30 -11.13 -10.41 -4.06
C ILE A 30 -9.98 -9.94 -3.17
N ARG A 31 -10.02 -10.34 -1.90
CA ARG A 31 -8.86 -10.23 -1.03
C ARG A 31 -7.86 -11.31 -1.44
N LEU A 32 -6.67 -10.89 -1.85
CA LEU A 32 -5.63 -11.83 -2.26
C LEU A 32 -5.14 -12.66 -1.06
N GLU A 33 -4.92 -13.96 -1.28
CA GLU A 33 -4.41 -14.88 -0.28
C GLU A 33 -2.88 -15.04 -0.43
N MET A 34 -2.13 -14.07 0.08
CA MET A 34 -0.67 -14.03 0.00
C MET A 34 -0.01 -15.04 0.95
N LYS A 35 1.02 -15.74 0.46
CA LYS A 35 1.77 -16.75 1.25
C LYS A 35 2.50 -16.16 2.46
N TRP A 36 2.88 -14.89 2.41
CA TRP A 36 3.69 -14.21 3.43
C TRP A 36 2.86 -13.51 4.53
N ARG A 37 1.53 -13.64 4.49
CA ARG A 37 0.66 -12.99 5.50
C ARG A 37 0.95 -13.52 6.89
N THR A 38 0.62 -12.68 7.86
CA THR A 38 0.81 -12.95 9.27
C THR A 38 -0.50 -12.79 10.01
N GLU A 39 -0.75 -13.67 10.97
CA GLU A 39 -1.86 -13.55 11.93
C GLU A 39 -1.37 -13.01 13.28
N LYS A 40 -0.11 -13.30 13.64
CA LYS A 40 0.42 -12.99 14.98
C LYS A 40 1.21 -11.69 15.00
N ASN A 41 1.75 -11.24 13.86
CA ASN A 41 2.44 -9.97 13.76
C ASN A 41 1.45 -8.79 13.78
N LYS A 42 1.58 -7.92 14.79
CA LYS A 42 0.76 -6.72 14.98
C LYS A 42 1.51 -5.39 14.77
N THR A 43 2.77 -5.44 14.35
CA THR A 43 3.64 -4.25 14.30
C THR A 43 4.17 -3.92 12.92
N ASP A 44 4.17 -4.88 11.98
CA ASP A 44 4.78 -4.72 10.64
C ASP A 44 3.81 -4.37 9.51
N TYR A 45 2.58 -3.93 9.81
CA TYR A 45 1.58 -3.61 8.78
C TYR A 45 2.10 -2.63 7.72
N GLY A 46 2.82 -1.58 8.14
CA GLY A 46 3.42 -0.61 7.21
C GLY A 46 4.50 -1.21 6.31
N VAL A 47 5.33 -2.14 6.82
CA VAL A 47 6.36 -2.83 6.04
C VAL A 47 5.72 -3.71 4.98
N PHE A 48 4.66 -4.44 5.33
CA PHE A 48 3.89 -5.24 4.39
C PHE A 48 3.20 -4.39 3.31
N ALA A 49 2.61 -3.25 3.70
CA ALA A 49 1.97 -2.32 2.77
C ALA A 49 2.97 -1.76 1.75
N ILE A 50 4.12 -1.25 2.22
CA ILE A 50 5.17 -0.72 1.34
C ILE A 50 5.69 -1.82 0.41
N ARG A 51 5.99 -3.02 0.93
CA ARG A 51 6.46 -4.13 0.11
C ARG A 51 5.45 -4.54 -0.96
N HIS A 52 4.16 -4.55 -0.62
CA HIS A 52 3.08 -4.82 -1.56
C HIS A 52 3.12 -3.81 -2.71
N MET A 53 3.12 -2.50 -2.41
CA MET A 53 3.15 -1.45 -3.42
C MET A 53 4.42 -1.50 -4.29
N GLU A 54 5.57 -1.84 -3.70
CA GLU A 54 6.83 -1.98 -4.43
C GLU A 54 6.79 -3.13 -5.44
N THR A 55 6.28 -4.30 -5.04
CA THR A 55 6.49 -5.57 -5.77
C THR A 55 5.28 -6.07 -6.54
N TYR A 56 4.05 -5.69 -6.16
CA TYR A 56 2.85 -6.13 -6.84
C TYR A 56 2.51 -5.19 -8.00
N LYS A 57 2.36 -5.75 -9.21
CA LYS A 57 2.09 -5.00 -10.46
C LYS A 57 0.80 -5.45 -11.17
N GLY A 58 -0.08 -6.15 -10.46
CA GLY A 58 -1.36 -6.64 -11.04
C GLY A 58 -1.28 -7.98 -11.76
N ASN A 59 -0.10 -8.62 -11.86
CA ASN A 59 0.12 -9.86 -12.63
C ASN A 59 -0.37 -11.15 -11.93
N GLY A 60 -1.28 -11.04 -10.96
CA GLY A 60 -1.77 -12.17 -10.16
C GLY A 60 -0.76 -12.75 -9.16
N LEU A 61 -1.21 -13.70 -8.33
CA LEU A 61 -0.40 -14.28 -7.24
C LEU A 61 0.71 -15.22 -7.73
N ARG A 62 0.48 -15.95 -8.83
CA ARG A 62 1.39 -17.00 -9.32
C ARG A 62 2.79 -16.47 -9.63
N ASN A 63 2.86 -15.24 -10.14
CA ASN A 63 4.10 -14.61 -10.60
C ASN A 63 4.62 -13.55 -9.62
N TRP A 64 3.98 -13.40 -8.45
CA TRP A 64 4.36 -12.38 -7.50
C TRP A 64 5.30 -12.90 -6.43
N ASP A 65 6.52 -12.37 -6.46
CA ASP A 65 7.52 -12.60 -5.43
C ASP A 65 7.70 -11.35 -4.56
N SER A 66 7.15 -11.41 -3.35
CA SER A 66 7.30 -10.35 -2.34
C SER A 66 8.65 -10.35 -1.63
N LYS A 67 9.49 -11.38 -1.85
CA LYS A 67 10.73 -11.64 -1.11
C LYS A 67 10.55 -11.90 0.39
N PHE A 68 9.32 -12.10 0.86
CA PHE A 68 9.02 -12.55 2.21
C PHE A 68 8.60 -14.02 2.23
N VAL A 69 9.17 -14.77 3.18
CA VAL A 69 8.74 -16.14 3.47
C VAL A 69 7.44 -16.15 4.29
N PRO A 70 6.72 -17.29 4.37
CA PRO A 70 5.52 -17.42 5.20
C PRO A 70 5.80 -17.26 6.72
N GLU A 71 4.76 -16.97 7.50
CA GLU A 71 4.89 -16.72 8.95
C GLU A 71 5.39 -17.94 9.74
N ASN A 72 5.17 -19.17 9.23
CA ASN A 72 5.67 -20.39 9.85
C ASN A 72 7.20 -20.46 9.86
N GLU A 73 7.89 -19.79 8.92
CA GLU A 73 9.35 -19.58 8.91
C GLU A 73 9.74 -18.39 9.81
N LYS A 74 9.26 -18.40 11.05
CA LYS A 74 9.24 -17.25 11.97
C LYS A 74 10.57 -16.50 12.08
N GLN A 75 11.69 -17.20 12.19
CA GLN A 75 13.01 -16.56 12.35
C GLN A 75 13.47 -15.87 11.06
N THR A 76 13.32 -16.55 9.92
CA THR A 76 13.68 -16.00 8.60
C THR A 76 12.81 -14.80 8.27
N GLN A 77 11.49 -14.92 8.47
CA GLN A 77 10.56 -13.83 8.21
C GLN A 77 10.87 -12.61 9.10
N LYS A 78 11.09 -12.83 10.40
CA LYS A 78 11.44 -11.76 11.35
C LYS A 78 12.71 -11.01 10.92
N ARG A 79 13.73 -11.73 10.42
CA ARG A 79 14.96 -11.12 9.88
C ARG A 79 14.68 -10.30 8.61
N GLN A 80 13.87 -10.83 7.69
CA GLN A 80 13.48 -10.12 6.46
C GLN A 80 12.69 -8.84 6.77
N LEU A 81 11.73 -8.91 7.69
CA LEU A 81 10.95 -7.75 8.14
C LEU A 81 11.82 -6.71 8.83
N LYS A 82 12.74 -7.12 9.72
CA LYS A 82 13.69 -6.19 10.36
C LYS A 82 14.54 -5.47 9.32
N LYS A 83 15.11 -6.19 8.34
CA LYS A 83 15.93 -5.60 7.28
C LYS A 83 15.11 -4.63 6.42
N ALA A 84 13.90 -5.03 6.02
CA ALA A 84 13.01 -4.18 5.24
C ALA A 84 12.64 -2.91 6.01
N ARG A 85 12.29 -3.03 7.30
CA ARG A 85 12.00 -1.88 8.17
C ARG A 85 13.17 -0.90 8.26
N GLN A 86 14.38 -1.39 8.47
CA GLN A 86 15.58 -0.55 8.51
C GLN A 86 15.82 0.17 7.18
N LEU A 87 15.68 -0.55 6.06
CA LEU A 87 15.85 0.02 4.73
C LEU A 87 14.80 1.09 4.41
N TYR A 88 13.53 0.82 4.74
CA TYR A 88 12.44 1.75 4.51
C TYR A 88 12.57 2.99 5.39
N ALA A 89 12.88 2.82 6.68
CA ALA A 89 13.15 3.94 7.57
C ALA A 89 14.32 4.79 7.06
N PHE A 90 15.42 4.16 6.65
CA PHE A 90 16.56 4.87 6.06
C PHE A 90 16.15 5.66 4.83
N LYS A 91 15.44 5.05 3.86
CA LYS A 91 14.97 5.75 2.65
C LYS A 91 14.04 6.92 2.96
N ILE A 92 13.13 6.76 3.91
CA ILE A 92 12.20 7.84 4.32
C ILE A 92 12.99 8.99 4.95
N ILE A 93 13.88 8.69 5.91
CA ILE A 93 14.63 9.71 6.65
C ILE A 93 15.65 10.44 5.77
N SER A 94 16.30 9.72 4.84
CA SER A 94 17.31 10.28 3.92
C SER A 94 16.72 10.85 2.62
N SER A 95 15.40 10.82 2.45
CA SER A 95 14.76 11.31 1.23
C SER A 95 15.02 12.80 1.03
N HIS A 96 15.40 13.19 -0.18
CA HIS A 96 15.51 14.61 -0.56
C HIS A 96 14.17 15.34 -0.43
N LEU A 97 13.04 14.62 -0.49
CA LEU A 97 11.72 15.19 -0.27
C LEU A 97 11.56 15.80 1.13
N ASN A 98 12.36 15.38 2.11
CA ASN A 98 12.34 16.00 3.44
C ASN A 98 12.83 17.46 3.41
N CYS A 99 13.60 17.87 2.40
CA CYS A 99 13.98 19.27 2.18
C CYS A 99 12.77 20.13 1.79
N LEU A 100 11.72 19.54 1.20
CA LEU A 100 10.51 20.23 0.79
C LEU A 100 9.51 20.44 1.94
N ARG A 101 9.85 20.01 3.17
CA ARG A 101 8.95 20.10 4.33
C ARG A 101 8.37 21.50 4.53
N GLY A 102 9.19 22.54 4.36
CA GLY A 102 8.74 23.93 4.52
C GLY A 102 7.69 24.33 3.48
N THR A 103 7.98 24.05 2.20
CA THR A 103 7.06 24.33 1.09
C THR A 103 5.76 23.56 1.23
N MET A 104 5.82 22.26 1.56
CA MET A 104 4.61 21.45 1.79
C MET A 104 3.76 21.98 2.95
N GLN A 105 4.40 22.46 4.02
CA GLN A 105 3.66 23.04 5.14
C GLN A 105 2.94 24.32 4.73
N GLN A 106 3.59 25.19 3.96
CA GLN A 106 2.97 26.41 3.43
C GLN A 106 1.77 26.10 2.54
N GLU A 107 1.90 25.15 1.62
CA GLU A 107 0.79 24.73 0.74
C GLU A 107 -0.40 24.16 1.52
N ILE A 108 -0.13 23.38 2.58
CA ILE A 108 -1.16 22.85 3.48
C ILE A 108 -1.88 24.00 4.19
N ASP A 109 -1.13 24.94 4.77
CA ASP A 109 -1.71 26.06 5.52
C ASP A 109 -2.55 26.97 4.61
N GLU A 110 -2.08 27.22 3.38
CA GLU A 110 -2.85 27.94 2.36
C GLU A 110 -4.13 27.19 1.97
N THR A 111 -4.05 25.87 1.79
CA THR A 111 -5.21 25.05 1.41
C THR A 111 -6.25 25.03 2.52
N ILE A 112 -5.82 24.85 3.78
CA ILE A 112 -6.72 24.89 4.95
C ILE A 112 -7.37 26.26 5.09
N SER A 113 -6.65 27.34 4.82
CA SER A 113 -7.20 28.71 4.87
C SER A 113 -8.27 28.99 3.81
N ARG A 114 -8.40 28.14 2.79
CA ARG A 114 -9.38 28.25 1.70
C ARG A 114 -10.64 27.40 1.91
N ILE A 115 -10.68 26.57 2.96
CA ILE A 115 -11.81 25.67 3.29
C ILE A 115 -12.52 26.22 4.52
#